data_AF-A0A2V2S015-F1
#
_entry.id   AF-A0A2V2S015-F1
#
_cell.length_a   1.000
_cell.length_b   1.000
_cell.length_c   1.000
_cell.angle_alpha   90.00
_cell.angle_beta   90.00
_cell.angle_gamma   90.00
#
_symmetry.space_group_name_H-M   'P 1'
#
loop_
_entity.id
_entity.type
_entity.pdbx_description
1 polymer ?
#
loop_
_entity_poly.entity_id
_entity_poly.type
_entity_poly.pdbx_seq_one_letter_code
_entity_poly.pdbx_strand_id
1 'polypeptide(L)'
;MKFQAEQAKVSSVLIDELKTPFEEYLIEDARQMAILDALEVRFGPVPEAIRARVKELTGESVLRRALRLAITESSLDRFLAAL
;
A
#
# COMPACT_ATOMS: atom_id res chain seq x y z
N MET A 1 -15.82 12.56 41.68
CA MET A 1 -15.10 13.11 40.51
C MET A 1 -14.12 12.07 39.91
N LYS A 2 -14.59 10.90 39.44
CA LYS A 2 -13.72 9.87 38.82
C LYS A 2 -14.00 9.63 37.33
N PHE A 3 -15.19 10.01 36.84
CA PHE A 3 -15.64 9.74 35.47
C PHE A 3 -14.89 10.48 34.35
N GLN A 4 -14.35 11.68 34.60
CA GLN A 4 -13.60 12.43 33.57
C GLN A 4 -12.18 11.88 33.34
N ALA A 5 -11.53 11.34 34.37
CA ALA A 5 -10.18 10.78 34.26
C ALA A 5 -10.16 9.44 33.51
N GLU A 6 -11.24 8.66 33.61
CA GLU A 6 -11.40 7.40 32.89
C GLU A 6 -11.68 7.63 31.40
N GLN A 7 -12.54 8.60 31.06
CA GLN A 7 -12.85 8.91 29.65
C GLN A 7 -11.65 9.48 28.88
N ALA A 8 -10.86 10.36 29.49
CA ALA A 8 -9.67 10.93 28.84
C ALA A 8 -8.61 9.87 28.52
N LYS A 9 -8.48 8.84 29.39
CA LYS A 9 -7.50 7.77 29.24
C LYS A 9 -7.89 6.76 28.15
N VAL A 10 -9.19 6.49 28.00
CA VAL A 10 -9.70 5.62 26.92
C VAL A 10 -9.54 6.30 25.56
N SER A 11 -9.79 7.61 25.45
CA SER A 11 -9.58 8.34 24.20
C SER A 11 -8.11 8.38 23.77
N SER A 12 -7.15 8.51 24.69
CA SER A 12 -5.73 8.50 24.33
C SER A 12 -5.23 7.12 23.90
N VAL A 13 -5.74 6.04 24.53
CA VAL A 13 -5.38 4.66 24.16
C VAL A 13 -5.90 4.31 22.77
N LEU A 14 -7.14 4.71 22.45
CA LEU A 14 -7.72 4.49 21.12
C LEU A 14 -6.95 5.23 20.02
N ILE A 15 -6.43 6.44 20.30
CA ILE A 15 -5.64 7.19 19.30
C ILE A 15 -4.27 6.53 19.06
N ASP A 16 -3.63 5.99 20.10
CA ASP A 16 -2.31 5.37 20.00
C ASP A 16 -2.38 3.99 19.32
N GLU A 17 -3.42 3.20 19.60
CA GLU A 17 -3.69 1.91 18.94
C GLU A 17 -4.12 2.06 17.46
N LEU A 18 -4.71 3.19 17.08
CA LEU A 18 -5.05 3.48 15.68
C LEU A 18 -3.87 4.03 14.87
N LYS A 19 -2.83 4.53 15.55
CA LYS A 19 -1.68 5.14 14.89
C LYS A 19 -0.87 4.12 14.10
N THR A 20 -0.69 2.93 14.65
CA THR A 20 0.07 1.85 14.02
C THR A 20 -0.62 1.26 12.77
N PRO A 21 -1.94 0.94 12.76
CA PRO A 21 -2.65 0.57 11.54
C PRO A 21 -2.64 1.65 10.45
N PHE A 22 -2.71 2.93 10.86
CA PHE A 22 -2.72 4.03 9.89
C PHE A 22 -1.34 4.22 9.24
N GLU A 23 -0.27 4.11 10.02
CA GLU A 23 1.10 4.16 9.50
C GLU A 23 1.39 3.00 8.55
N GLU A 24 0.97 1.77 8.90
CA GLU A 24 1.09 0.62 8.01
C GLU A 24 0.33 0.82 6.70
N TYR A 25 -0.90 1.31 6.75
CA TYR A 25 -1.70 1.62 5.56
C TYR A 25 -1.03 2.66 4.66
N LEU A 26 -0.48 3.74 5.23
CA LEU A 26 0.25 4.76 4.46
C LEU A 26 1.51 4.20 3.80
N ILE A 27 2.19 3.25 4.45
CA ILE A 27 3.37 2.58 3.89
C ILE A 27 2.95 1.65 2.73
N GLU A 28 1.84 0.94 2.86
CA GLU A 28 1.31 0.09 1.78
C GLU A 28 0.90 0.93 0.57
N ASP A 29 0.15 2.01 0.77
CA ASP A 29 -0.28 2.92 -0.31
C ASP A 29 0.93 3.52 -1.04
N ALA A 30 1.93 4.01 -0.30
CA ALA A 30 3.16 4.53 -0.89
C ALA A 30 3.92 3.49 -1.73
N ARG A 31 3.89 2.21 -1.33
CA ARG A 31 4.52 1.11 -2.08
C ARG A 31 3.72 0.73 -3.32
N GLN A 32 2.39 0.71 -3.23
CA GLN A 32 1.52 0.52 -4.38
C GLN A 32 1.74 1.63 -5.41
N MET A 33 1.83 2.89 -4.97
CA MET A 33 2.17 4.02 -5.83
C MET A 33 3.54 3.85 -6.49
N ALA A 34 4.57 3.44 -5.75
CA ALA A 34 5.90 3.21 -6.31
C ALA A 34 5.90 2.13 -7.42
N ILE A 35 5.07 1.09 -7.29
CA ILE A 35 4.89 0.07 -8.33
C ILE A 35 4.25 0.70 -9.58
N LEU A 36 3.18 1.48 -9.40
CA LEU A 36 2.48 2.14 -10.51
C LEU A 36 3.38 3.15 -11.23
N ASP A 37 4.13 3.95 -10.48
CA ASP A 37 5.10 4.90 -11.05
C ASP A 37 6.17 4.17 -11.86
N ALA A 38 6.70 3.05 -11.35
CA ALA A 38 7.69 2.25 -12.08
C ALA A 38 7.12 1.69 -13.40
N LEU A 39 5.87 1.21 -13.40
CA LEU A 39 5.20 0.78 -14.62
C LEU A 39 4.97 1.94 -15.59
N GLU A 40 4.54 3.10 -15.06
CA GLU A 40 4.22 4.28 -15.85
C GLU A 40 5.45 4.87 -16.54
N VAL A 41 6.58 4.94 -15.83
CA VAL A 41 7.88 5.38 -16.39
C VAL A 41 8.34 4.47 -17.54
N ARG A 42 8.09 3.16 -17.45
CA ARG A 42 8.60 2.19 -18.43
C ARG A 42 7.70 2.00 -19.64
N PHE A 43 6.40 1.98 -19.42
CA PHE A 43 5.42 1.58 -20.43
C PHE A 43 4.44 2.71 -20.81
N GLY A 44 4.54 3.87 -20.17
CA GLY A 44 3.58 4.95 -20.31
C GLY A 44 2.32 4.72 -19.47
N PRO A 45 1.21 5.41 -19.76
CA PRO A 45 0.01 5.39 -18.92
C PRO A 45 -0.45 3.98 -18.56
N VAL A 46 -0.49 3.68 -17.26
CA VAL A 46 -0.90 2.36 -16.77
C VAL A 46 -2.43 2.22 -16.87
N PRO A 47 -2.95 1.17 -17.56
CA PRO A 47 -4.40 0.92 -17.66
C PRO A 47 -5.05 0.76 -16.29
N GLU A 48 -6.29 1.22 -16.15
CA GLU A 48 -7.02 1.19 -14.87
C GLU A 48 -7.15 -0.22 -14.30
N ALA A 49 -7.31 -1.23 -15.15
CA ALA A 49 -7.36 -2.63 -14.71
C ALA A 49 -6.07 -3.07 -13.98
N ILE A 50 -4.91 -2.58 -14.42
CA ILE A 50 -3.62 -2.86 -13.77
C ILE A 50 -3.49 -2.05 -12.48
N ARG A 51 -3.95 -0.79 -12.49
CA ARG A 51 -3.99 0.05 -11.27
C ARG A 51 -4.81 -0.61 -10.17
N ALA A 52 -6.00 -1.11 -10.51
CA ALA A 52 -6.86 -1.84 -9.58
C ALA A 52 -6.16 -3.09 -9.02
N ARG A 53 -5.51 -3.90 -9.88
CA ARG A 53 -4.77 -5.09 -9.44
C ARG A 53 -3.63 -4.79 -8.49
N VAL A 54 -2.86 -3.72 -8.73
CA VAL A 54 -1.78 -3.32 -7.83
C VAL A 54 -2.33 -2.81 -6.49
N LYS A 55 -3.48 -2.12 -6.49
CA LYS A 55 -4.16 -1.67 -5.27
C LYS A 55 -4.74 -2.81 -4.43
N GLU A 56 -5.00 -3.97 -5.02
CA GLU A 56 -5.40 -5.18 -4.31
C GLU A 56 -4.21 -5.87 -3.60
N LEU A 57 -2.97 -5.50 -3.90
CA LEU A 57 -1.80 -6.11 -3.28
C LEU A 57 -1.56 -5.55 -1.88
N THR A 58 -1.52 -6.44 -0.89
CA THR A 58 -1.22 -6.11 0.50
C THR A 58 -0.02 -6.91 0.98
N GLY A 59 0.66 -6.42 2.02
CA GLY A 59 1.78 -7.10 2.62
C GLY A 59 3.12 -6.77 1.96
N GLU A 60 4.10 -6.51 2.80
CA GLU A 60 5.41 -6.00 2.41
C GLU A 60 6.15 -6.92 1.40
N SER A 61 6.11 -8.24 1.58
CA SER A 61 6.83 -9.18 0.72
C SER A 61 6.26 -9.21 -0.71
N VAL A 62 4.93 -9.18 -0.81
CA VAL A 62 4.19 -9.13 -2.08
C VAL A 62 4.48 -7.82 -2.81
N LEU A 63 4.38 -6.69 -2.11
CA LEU A 63 4.66 -5.37 -2.69
C LEU A 63 6.12 -5.24 -3.17
N ARG A 64 7.09 -5.76 -2.41
CA ARG A 64 8.51 -5.78 -2.86
C ARG A 64 8.73 -6.66 -4.09
N ARG A 65 8.05 -7.81 -4.17
CA ARG A 65 8.10 -8.68 -5.35
C ARG A 65 7.48 -7.99 -6.56
N ALA A 66 6.30 -7.40 -6.40
CA ALA A 66 5.60 -6.66 -7.45
C ALA A 66 6.45 -5.50 -7.97
N LEU A 67 7.10 -4.72 -7.09
CA LEU A 67 8.00 -3.66 -7.51
C LEU A 67 9.18 -4.19 -8.34
N ARG A 68 9.78 -5.32 -7.94
CA ARG A 68 10.83 -5.96 -8.73
C ARG A 68 10.33 -6.34 -10.12
N LEU A 69 9.16 -6.99 -10.21
CA LEU A 69 8.55 -7.37 -11.49
C LEU A 69 8.25 -6.14 -12.36
N ALA A 70 7.72 -5.07 -11.77
CA ALA A 70 7.46 -3.81 -12.46
C ALA A 70 8.72 -3.21 -13.09
N ILE A 71 9.89 -3.46 -12.51
CA ILE A 71 11.20 -3.01 -13.01
C ILE A 71 11.78 -3.97 -14.06
N THR A 72 11.58 -5.29 -13.89
CA THR A 72 12.31 -6.30 -14.69
C THR A 72 11.52 -6.87 -15.87
N GLU A 73 10.19 -6.94 -15.78
CA GLU A 73 9.39 -7.58 -16.82
C GLU A 73 9.40 -6.79 -18.13
N SER A 74 9.25 -7.48 -19.26
CA SER A 74 9.39 -6.86 -20.59
C SER A 74 8.13 -6.14 -21.09
N SER A 75 6.99 -6.34 -20.44
CA SER A 75 5.70 -5.75 -20.81
C SER A 75 4.72 -5.76 -19.63
N LEU A 76 3.64 -4.98 -19.76
CA LEU A 76 2.53 -4.98 -18.80
C LEU A 76 1.84 -6.35 -18.68
N ASP A 77 1.64 -7.06 -19.80
CA ASP A 77 1.04 -8.41 -19.79
C ASP A 77 1.91 -9.43 -19.04
N ARG A 78 3.23 -9.35 -19.22
CA ARG A 78 4.18 -10.22 -18.50
C ARG A 78 4.24 -9.91 -17.02
N PHE A 79 4.20 -8.63 -16.67
CA PHE A 79 4.06 -8.18 -15.28
C PHE A 79 2.82 -8.78 -14.63
N LEU A 80 1.64 -8.66 -15.26
CA LEU A 80 0.39 -9.21 -14.73
C LEU A 80 0.42 -10.73 -14.61
N ALA A 81 1.02 -11.43 -15.57
CA ALA A 81 1.13 -12.89 -15.52
C ALA A 81 2.07 -13.39 -14.40
N ALA A 82 2.98 -12.54 -13.91
CA ALA A 82 3.97 -12.88 -12.88
C ALA A 82 3.61 -12.37 -11.47
N LEU A 83 2.61 -11.49 -11.38
CA LEU A 83 2.08 -10.89 -10.16
C LEU A 83 1.47 -11.97 -9.24
#